data_AF-A0A645ILM3-F1
#
_entry.id   AF-A0A645ILM3-F1
#
_cell.length_a   1.000
_cell.length_b   1.000
_cell.length_c   1.000
_cell.angle_alpha   90.00
_cell.angle_beta   90.00
_cell.angle_gamma   90.00
#
_symmetry.space_group_name_H-M   'P 1'
#
loop_
_entity.id
_entity.type
_entity.pdbx_description
1 polymer ?
#
loop_
_entity_poly.entity_id
_entity_poly.type
_entity_poly.pdbx_seq_one_letter_code
_entity_poly.pdbx_strand_id
1 'polypeptide(L)'
;MKRDHWVIREWAPNATEMFLVGEFNGWKESEQYRFASSGDWGCLELALPKGAIEHLDHYLLKLRWNGGEGLRIPAFCRYVVQDPETNLFSAQVWQPDHPYKFRNPSPPADREMFIYEAHIGMAQEEEKVGTFAEFTDNILPKVAAAGYNTLELMAVMNHPYYGSFGYHVSNFFSIASRFGTPF
;
A
#
# COMPACT_ATOMS: atom_id res chain seq x y z
N MET A 1 -11.94 15.78 -11.18
CA MET A 1 -11.36 17.00 -10.60
C MET A 1 -9.85 16.82 -10.50
N LYS A 2 -9.05 17.66 -11.18
CA LYS A 2 -7.61 17.72 -10.88
C LYS A 2 -7.51 18.28 -9.45
N ARG A 3 -6.87 17.54 -8.54
CA ARG A 3 -6.61 18.03 -7.18
C ARG A 3 -5.44 19.01 -7.27
N ASP A 4 -5.66 20.25 -6.87
CA ASP A 4 -4.65 21.32 -6.92
C ASP A 4 -3.73 21.34 -5.69
N HIS A 5 -4.01 20.45 -4.73
CA HIS A 5 -3.27 20.28 -3.48
C HIS A 5 -3.42 18.84 -2.99
N TRP A 6 -2.53 18.44 -2.10
CA TRP A 6 -2.61 17.20 -1.34
C TRP A 6 -3.40 17.42 -0.05
N VAL A 7 -4.20 16.43 0.31
CA VAL A 7 -4.83 16.33 1.63
C VAL A 7 -4.51 14.96 2.20
N ILE A 8 -3.93 14.95 3.38
CA ILE A 8 -3.60 13.73 4.12
C ILE A 8 -4.36 13.82 5.44
N ARG A 9 -5.07 12.74 5.78
CA ARG A 9 -5.80 12.64 7.04
C ARG A 9 -5.41 11.36 7.75
N GLU A 10 -5.25 11.45 9.06
CA GLU A 10 -4.97 10.31 9.91
C GLU A 10 -5.80 10.40 11.18
N TRP A 11 -6.37 9.27 11.60
CA TRP A 11 -7.10 9.20 12.85
C TRP A 11 -6.15 8.79 13.97
N ALA A 12 -5.83 9.73 14.86
CA ALA A 12 -4.90 9.53 15.96
C ALA A 12 -5.34 10.36 17.18
N PRO A 13 -6.44 9.97 17.87
CA PRO A 13 -7.09 10.82 18.88
C PRO A 13 -6.21 11.14 20.09
N ASN A 14 -5.20 10.31 20.36
CA ASN A 14 -4.27 10.48 21.47
C ASN A 14 -2.93 11.11 21.05
N ALA A 15 -2.78 11.47 19.77
CA ALA A 15 -1.58 12.16 19.32
C ALA A 15 -1.61 13.62 19.78
N THR A 16 -0.54 14.07 20.40
CA THR A 16 -0.35 15.48 20.78
C THR A 16 0.23 16.29 19.63
N GLU A 17 1.05 15.66 18.80
CA GLU A 17 1.59 16.22 17.57
C GLU A 17 1.77 15.14 16.50
N MET A 18 1.67 15.54 15.23
CA MET A 18 1.95 14.68 14.10
C MET A 18 2.59 15.48 12.96
N PHE A 19 3.61 14.90 12.34
CA PHE A 19 4.30 15.46 11.19
C PHE A 19 4.41 14.42 10.08
N LEU A 20 4.35 14.87 8.83
CA LEU A 20 4.76 14.09 7.68
C LEU A 20 6.28 14.24 7.52
N VAL A 21 7.02 13.14 7.51
CA VAL A 21 8.46 13.13 7.27
C VAL A 21 8.78 12.21 6.10
N GLY A 22 9.69 12.62 5.23
CA GLY A 22 10.01 11.87 4.02
C GLY A 22 11.13 12.51 3.20
N GLU A 23 11.36 12.00 2.01
CA GLU A 23 12.45 12.47 1.14
C GLU A 23 12.34 13.97 0.81
N PHE A 24 11.13 14.44 0.50
CA PHE A 24 10.81 15.84 0.18
C PHE A 24 11.17 16.86 1.28
N ASN A 25 11.37 16.43 2.53
CA ASN A 25 11.83 17.28 3.63
C ASN A 25 13.08 16.76 4.35
N GLY A 26 13.80 15.83 3.71
CA GLY A 26 15.04 15.26 4.24
C GLY A 26 14.85 14.49 5.55
N TRP A 27 13.69 13.85 5.73
CA TRP A 27 13.30 13.09 6.92
C TRP A 27 13.29 13.91 8.22
N LYS A 28 13.02 15.22 8.13
CA LYS A 28 13.02 16.14 9.27
C LYS A 28 11.65 16.73 9.52
N GLU A 29 11.35 16.98 10.79
CA GLU A 29 10.17 17.72 11.19
C GLU A 29 10.26 19.18 10.72
N SER A 30 9.14 19.68 10.22
CA SER A 30 9.00 21.10 9.86
C SER A 30 7.53 21.51 9.91
N GLU A 31 7.28 22.77 10.26
CA GLU A 31 5.92 23.32 10.40
C GLU A 31 5.10 23.22 9.10
N GLN A 32 5.75 23.28 7.94
CA GLN A 32 5.10 23.07 6.64
C GLN A 32 4.38 21.71 6.53
N TYR A 33 4.90 20.69 7.22
CA TYR A 33 4.39 19.31 7.16
C TYR A 33 3.76 18.87 8.49
N ARG A 34 3.41 19.81 9.37
CA ARG A 34 2.74 19.56 10.64
C ARG A 34 1.23 19.41 10.41
N PHE A 35 0.65 18.35 10.94
CA PHE A 35 -0.79 18.15 10.89
C PHE A 35 -1.50 19.05 11.90
N ALA A 36 -2.70 19.49 11.56
CA ALA A 36 -3.60 20.21 12.46
C ALA A 36 -4.85 19.37 12.75
N SER A 37 -5.55 19.66 13.85
CA SER A 37 -6.86 19.05 14.10
C SER A 37 -7.84 19.44 13.01
N SER A 38 -8.57 18.46 12.45
CA SER A 38 -9.64 18.72 11.49
C SER A 38 -10.97 19.09 12.15
N GLY A 39 -11.00 19.24 13.48
CA GLY A 39 -12.17 19.59 14.29
C GLY A 39 -13.00 18.40 14.80
N ASP A 40 -12.87 17.23 14.17
CA ASP A 40 -13.73 16.07 14.41
C ASP A 40 -12.97 14.88 15.03
N TRP A 41 -13.49 14.33 16.13
CA TRP A 41 -13.24 12.98 16.67
C TRP A 41 -11.78 12.47 16.74
N GLY A 42 -10.80 13.37 16.80
CA GLY A 42 -9.38 13.02 16.84
C GLY A 42 -8.73 12.75 15.48
N CYS A 43 -9.34 13.23 14.40
CA CYS A 43 -8.74 13.26 13.07
C CYS A 43 -7.78 14.45 12.92
N LEU A 44 -6.61 14.17 12.38
CA LEU A 44 -5.57 15.14 12.05
C LEU A 44 -5.48 15.27 10.54
N GLU A 45 -5.35 16.50 10.04
CA GLU A 45 -5.28 16.83 8.61
C GLU A 45 -4.02 17.65 8.30
N LEU A 46 -3.43 17.36 7.14
CA LEU A 46 -2.38 18.15 6.52
C LEU A 46 -2.76 18.45 5.07
N ALA A 47 -2.74 19.73 4.71
CA ALA A 47 -2.91 20.19 3.33
C ALA A 47 -1.59 20.74 2.79
N LEU A 48 -1.16 20.27 1.63
CA LEU A 48 0.11 20.67 0.99
C LEU A 48 -0.11 21.10 -0.46
N PRO A 49 0.68 22.05 -1.00
CA PRO A 49 0.62 22.35 -2.42
C PRO A 49 0.98 21.12 -3.27
N LYS A 50 0.45 21.03 -4.49
CA LYS A 50 0.62 19.85 -5.36
C LYS A 50 2.07 19.39 -5.56
N GLY A 51 3.02 20.31 -5.58
CA GLY A 51 4.46 20.00 -5.76
C GLY A 51 5.23 19.77 -4.45
N ALA A 52 4.55 19.63 -3.30
CA ALA A 52 5.23 19.38 -2.03
C ALA A 52 5.71 17.94 -1.87
N ILE A 53 5.03 16.99 -2.51
CA ILE A 53 5.37 15.57 -2.52
C ILE A 53 5.18 15.05 -3.94
N GLU A 54 6.07 14.16 -4.36
CA GLU A 54 6.12 13.59 -5.72
C GLU A 54 5.89 12.08 -5.71
N HIS A 55 5.56 11.52 -6.87
CA HIS A 55 5.44 10.08 -7.01
C HIS A 55 6.77 9.41 -6.66
N LEU A 56 6.70 8.30 -5.93
CA LEU A 56 7.82 7.52 -5.41
C LEU A 56 8.54 8.09 -4.20
N ASP A 57 8.18 9.29 -3.73
CA ASP A 57 8.69 9.81 -2.45
C ASP A 57 8.39 8.82 -1.32
N HIS A 58 9.41 8.49 -0.56
CA HIS A 58 9.28 7.72 0.68
C HIS A 58 8.85 8.62 1.83
N TYR A 59 7.93 8.12 2.68
CA TYR A 59 7.41 8.89 3.79
C TYR A 59 6.90 8.03 4.97
N LEU A 60 6.85 8.67 6.13
CA LEU A 60 6.32 8.17 7.40
C LEU A 60 5.59 9.30 8.13
N LEU A 61 4.81 8.92 9.14
CA LEU A 61 4.26 9.84 10.13
C LEU A 61 5.16 9.82 11.37
N LYS A 62 5.60 10.99 11.82
CA LYS A 62 6.21 11.16 13.14
C LYS A 62 5.13 11.61 14.11
N LEU A 63 4.78 10.75 15.06
CA LEU A 63 3.74 11.00 16.06
C LEU A 63 4.36 11.23 17.43
N ARG A 64 3.76 12.11 18.21
CA ARG A 64 3.97 12.26 19.66
C ARG A 64 2.67 11.99 20.41
N TRP A 65 2.78 11.45 21.61
CA TRP A 65 1.68 11.24 22.54
C TRP A 65 2.18 11.37 23.98
N ASN A 66 1.25 11.37 24.94
CA ASN A 66 1.63 11.41 26.35
C ASN A 66 2.46 10.16 26.72
N GLY A 67 3.76 10.37 26.96
CA GLY A 67 4.69 9.30 27.35
C GLY A 67 5.62 8.81 26.23
N GLY A 68 5.56 9.37 25.02
CA GLY A 68 6.54 9.01 24.00
C GLY A 68 6.28 9.55 22.59
N GLU A 69 7.12 9.10 21.67
CA GLU A 69 7.04 9.42 20.26
C GLU A 69 7.49 8.24 19.39
N GLY A 70 7.13 8.25 18.11
CA GLY A 70 7.51 7.18 17.20
C GLY A 70 7.15 7.47 15.75
N LEU A 71 7.82 6.73 14.86
CA LEU A 71 7.50 6.71 13.44
C LEU A 71 6.44 5.64 13.16
N ARG A 72 5.47 5.97 12.32
CA ARG A 72 4.40 5.06 11.89
C ARG A 72 4.18 5.19 10.38
N ILE A 73 3.78 4.09 9.77
CA ILE A 73 3.27 4.09 8.41
C ILE A 73 1.80 4.55 8.49
N PRO A 74 1.35 5.50 7.65
CA PRO A 74 -0.04 5.94 7.65
C PRO A 74 -1.01 4.78 7.42
N ALA A 75 -2.13 4.76 8.16
CA ALA A 75 -3.06 3.62 8.15
C ALA A 75 -3.69 3.39 6.77
N PHE A 76 -3.92 4.47 6.02
CA PHE A 76 -4.53 4.47 4.69
C PHE A 76 -3.52 4.60 3.55
N CYS A 77 -2.24 4.31 3.80
CA CYS A 77 -1.23 4.28 2.73
C CYS A 77 -1.59 3.22 1.68
N ARG A 78 -1.37 3.55 0.40
CA ARG A 78 -1.73 2.69 -0.74
C ARG A 78 -0.56 1.85 -1.25
N TYR A 79 0.66 2.19 -0.84
CA TYR A 79 1.84 1.44 -1.18
C TYR A 79 2.90 1.58 -0.10
N VAL A 80 3.46 0.44 0.30
CA VAL A 80 4.50 0.32 1.31
C VAL A 80 5.59 -0.57 0.77
N VAL A 81 6.82 -0.08 0.78
CA VAL A 81 8.00 -0.78 0.27
C VAL A 81 8.96 -1.10 1.42
N GLN A 82 9.68 -2.20 1.27
CA GLN A 82 10.75 -2.59 2.16
C GLN A 82 12.08 -2.15 1.55
N ASP A 83 12.86 -1.42 2.33
CA ASP A 83 14.22 -1.06 1.95
C ASP A 83 15.11 -2.33 1.97
N PRO A 84 15.83 -2.65 0.88
CA PRO A 84 16.59 -3.90 0.78
C PRO A 84 17.85 -3.93 1.65
N GLU A 85 18.36 -2.78 2.09
CA GLU A 85 19.59 -2.69 2.88
C GLU A 85 19.28 -2.72 4.39
N THR A 86 18.32 -1.89 4.81
CA THR A 86 17.93 -1.71 6.22
C THR A 86 16.82 -2.66 6.66
N ASN A 87 16.11 -3.28 5.72
CA ASN A 87 14.91 -4.09 5.94
C ASN A 87 13.73 -3.34 6.58
N LEU A 88 13.82 -2.00 6.69
CA LEU A 88 12.75 -1.16 7.22
C LEU A 88 11.68 -0.92 6.17
N PHE A 89 10.44 -0.71 6.63
CA PHE A 89 9.31 -0.41 5.77
C PHE A 89 8.99 1.09 5.82
N SER A 90 8.65 1.66 4.65
CA SER A 90 8.16 3.03 4.51
C SER A 90 6.98 3.07 3.56
N ALA A 91 6.06 4.03 3.76
CA ALA A 91 5.07 4.31 2.74
C ALA A 91 5.74 4.99 1.56
N GLN A 92 5.20 4.77 0.36
CA GLN A 92 5.68 5.40 -0.86
C GLN A 92 4.51 6.09 -1.56
N VAL A 93 4.72 7.32 -2.00
CA VAL A 93 3.67 8.10 -2.68
C VAL A 93 3.33 7.43 -4.01
N TRP A 94 2.12 6.87 -4.07
CA TRP A 94 1.64 6.17 -5.26
C TRP A 94 0.67 7.03 -6.06
N GLN A 95 1.19 7.74 -7.07
CA GLN A 95 0.42 8.55 -8.02
C GLN A 95 1.08 8.50 -9.41
N PRO A 96 1.05 7.34 -10.10
CA PRO A 96 1.61 7.25 -11.44
C PRO A 96 0.86 8.17 -12.41
N ASP A 97 1.58 8.76 -13.37
CA ASP A 97 1.00 9.60 -14.44
C ASP A 97 0.06 8.81 -15.36
N HIS A 98 0.32 7.51 -15.47
CA HIS A 98 -0.40 6.57 -16.32
C HIS A 98 -0.95 5.42 -15.49
N PRO A 99 -2.02 5.63 -14.70
CA PRO A 99 -2.64 4.55 -13.94
C PRO A 99 -3.26 3.53 -14.88
N TYR A 100 -3.25 2.27 -14.47
CA TYR A 100 -3.86 1.19 -15.24
C TYR A 100 -5.36 1.40 -15.42
N LYS A 101 -5.80 1.15 -16.66
CA LYS A 101 -7.21 1.20 -17.04
C LYS A 101 -7.69 -0.22 -17.27
N PHE A 102 -8.63 -0.66 -16.45
CA PHE A 102 -9.32 -1.93 -16.63
C PHE A 102 -9.93 -2.00 -18.03
N ARG A 103 -9.63 -3.07 -18.76
CA ARG A 103 -10.03 -3.27 -20.16
C ARG A 103 -11.21 -4.23 -20.31
N ASN A 104 -11.37 -5.13 -19.36
CA ASN A 104 -12.34 -6.22 -19.40
C ASN A 104 -13.43 -6.01 -18.34
N PRO A 105 -14.70 -6.32 -18.63
CA PRO A 105 -15.76 -6.32 -17.63
C PRO A 105 -15.59 -7.49 -16.66
N SER A 106 -16.22 -7.39 -15.48
CA SER A 106 -16.34 -8.51 -14.56
C SER A 106 -17.13 -9.67 -15.19
N PRO A 107 -16.76 -10.93 -14.95
CA PRO A 107 -17.55 -12.07 -15.40
C PRO A 107 -18.92 -12.12 -14.69
N PRO A 108 -19.91 -12.84 -15.24
CA PRO A 108 -21.21 -13.03 -14.60
C PRO A 108 -21.09 -13.66 -13.21
N ALA A 109 -21.93 -13.22 -12.27
CA ALA A 109 -21.92 -13.65 -10.88
C ALA A 109 -22.74 -14.93 -10.62
N ASP A 110 -23.59 -15.33 -11.56
CA ASP A 110 -24.58 -16.40 -11.46
C ASP A 110 -24.09 -17.76 -11.99
N ARG A 111 -22.81 -18.07 -11.75
CA ARG A 111 -22.19 -19.36 -12.15
C ARG A 111 -21.68 -20.14 -10.95
N GLU A 112 -21.74 -21.47 -11.04
CA GLU A 112 -21.08 -22.35 -10.10
C GLU A 112 -19.58 -22.06 -10.07
N MET A 113 -18.99 -21.99 -8.88
CA MET A 113 -17.59 -21.59 -8.71
C MET A 113 -16.67 -22.81 -8.61
N PHE A 114 -15.76 -22.92 -9.56
CA PHE A 114 -14.60 -23.81 -9.50
C PHE A 114 -13.40 -22.94 -9.15
N ILE A 115 -13.03 -22.97 -7.87
CA ILE A 115 -12.05 -22.05 -7.26
C ILE A 115 -10.66 -22.65 -7.35
N TYR A 116 -9.72 -21.88 -7.90
CA TYR A 116 -8.29 -22.12 -7.80
C TYR A 116 -7.71 -21.17 -6.74
N GLU A 117 -7.37 -21.70 -5.58
CA GLU A 117 -6.66 -20.96 -4.53
C GLU A 117 -5.20 -20.77 -4.93
N ALA A 118 -4.68 -19.55 -4.82
CA ALA A 118 -3.33 -19.23 -5.23
C ALA A 118 -2.66 -18.18 -4.35
N HIS A 119 -1.35 -18.31 -4.24
CA HIS A 119 -0.46 -17.33 -3.64
C HIS A 119 0.57 -16.86 -4.68
N ILE A 120 0.53 -15.58 -5.05
CA ILE A 120 1.34 -15.00 -6.14
C ILE A 120 2.84 -15.32 -5.99
N GLY A 121 3.39 -15.10 -4.81
CA GLY A 121 4.83 -15.20 -4.55
C GLY A 121 5.43 -16.60 -4.66
N MET A 122 4.63 -17.67 -4.65
CA MET A 122 5.12 -19.06 -4.67
C MET A 122 4.48 -19.89 -5.79
N ALA A 123 3.79 -19.25 -6.73
CA ALA A 123 3.12 -19.94 -7.83
C ALA A 123 4.10 -20.38 -8.93
N GLN A 124 5.36 -19.98 -8.85
CA GLN A 124 6.40 -20.21 -9.85
C GLN A 124 7.33 -21.34 -9.40
N GLU A 125 8.05 -21.94 -10.36
CA GLU A 125 9.05 -22.98 -10.08
C GLU A 125 10.38 -22.41 -9.58
N GLU A 126 10.71 -21.18 -9.97
CA GLU A 126 11.94 -20.52 -9.54
C GLU A 126 11.97 -20.29 -8.02
N GLU A 127 13.14 -20.47 -7.40
CA GLU A 127 13.38 -20.27 -5.96
C GLU A 127 13.45 -18.77 -5.58
N LYS A 128 12.45 -17.99 -6.01
CA LYS A 128 12.31 -16.56 -5.74
C LYS A 128 10.84 -16.20 -5.46
N VAL A 129 10.62 -15.00 -4.96
CA VAL A 129 9.25 -14.45 -4.85
C VAL A 129 8.76 -14.07 -6.25
N GLY A 130 7.70 -14.74 -6.71
CA GLY A 130 7.03 -14.43 -7.98
C GLY A 130 6.28 -13.10 -7.98
N THR A 131 6.13 -12.51 -9.16
CA THR A 131 5.47 -11.21 -9.38
C THR A 131 4.05 -11.35 -9.95
N PHE A 132 3.25 -10.28 -9.86
CA PHE A 132 1.94 -10.22 -10.51
C PHE A 132 2.02 -10.40 -12.03
N ALA A 133 3.07 -9.86 -12.67
CA ALA A 133 3.27 -10.00 -14.10
C ALA A 133 3.53 -11.46 -14.49
N GLU A 134 4.44 -12.13 -13.78
CA GLU A 134 4.73 -13.52 -14.06
C GLU A 134 3.54 -14.45 -13.71
N PHE A 135 2.77 -14.14 -12.66
CA PHE A 135 1.53 -14.86 -12.37
C PHE A 135 0.51 -14.71 -13.51
N THR A 136 0.38 -13.48 -14.04
CA THR A 136 -0.51 -13.16 -15.16
C THR A 136 -0.13 -13.95 -16.41
N ASP A 137 1.15 -13.97 -16.76
CA ASP A 137 1.61 -14.55 -18.01
C ASP A 137 1.75 -16.08 -17.93
N ASN A 138 2.19 -16.61 -16.79
CA ASN A 138 2.58 -18.02 -16.68
C ASN A 138 1.54 -18.90 -15.95
N ILE A 139 0.72 -18.33 -15.07
CA ILE A 139 -0.18 -19.10 -14.19
C ILE A 139 -1.64 -18.98 -14.61
N LEU A 140 -2.13 -17.76 -14.90
CA LEU A 140 -3.52 -17.57 -15.33
C LEU A 140 -3.92 -18.46 -16.54
N PRO A 141 -3.09 -18.63 -17.59
CA PRO A 141 -3.45 -19.50 -18.71
C PRO A 141 -3.61 -20.97 -18.31
N LYS A 142 -2.80 -21.44 -17.34
CA LYS A 142 -2.87 -22.82 -16.84
C LYS A 142 -4.14 -23.04 -16.01
N VAL A 143 -4.49 -22.09 -15.15
CA VAL A 143 -5.73 -22.12 -14.36
C VAL A 143 -6.96 -22.18 -15.27
N ALA A 144 -6.98 -21.34 -16.32
CA ALA A 144 -8.05 -21.32 -17.30
C ALA A 144 -8.11 -22.64 -18.11
N ALA A 145 -6.96 -23.17 -18.57
CA ALA A 145 -6.89 -24.43 -19.31
C ALA A 145 -7.33 -25.65 -18.46
N ALA A 146 -7.12 -25.59 -17.14
CA ALA A 146 -7.57 -26.61 -16.20
C ALA A 146 -9.09 -26.55 -15.90
N GLY A 147 -9.80 -25.52 -16.40
CA GLY A 147 -11.26 -25.41 -16.28
C GLY A 147 -11.76 -24.67 -15.04
N TYR A 148 -10.87 -24.10 -14.22
CA TYR A 148 -11.26 -23.24 -13.10
C TYR A 148 -11.83 -21.91 -13.62
N ASN A 149 -12.79 -21.35 -12.89
CA ASN A 149 -13.49 -20.14 -13.31
C ASN A 149 -13.43 -19.00 -12.29
N THR A 150 -12.89 -19.26 -11.10
CA THR A 150 -12.71 -18.29 -10.01
C THR A 150 -11.32 -18.46 -9.41
N LEU A 151 -10.68 -17.34 -9.07
CA LEU A 151 -9.42 -17.32 -8.32
C LEU A 151 -9.67 -16.85 -6.89
N GLU A 152 -9.14 -17.57 -5.93
CA GLU A 152 -8.98 -17.10 -4.56
C GLU A 152 -7.53 -16.67 -4.36
N LEU A 153 -7.28 -15.36 -4.35
CA LEU A 153 -5.94 -14.79 -4.24
C LEU A 153 -5.60 -14.48 -2.79
N MET A 154 -4.64 -15.22 -2.25
CA MET A 154 -4.14 -15.04 -0.90
C MET A 154 -3.01 -14.00 -0.84
N ALA A 155 -2.77 -13.50 0.38
CA ALA A 155 -1.62 -12.66 0.71
C ALA A 155 -1.49 -11.35 -0.10
N VAL A 156 -2.59 -10.85 -0.68
CA VAL A 156 -2.60 -9.63 -1.49
C VAL A 156 -2.35 -8.38 -0.64
N MET A 157 -2.95 -8.30 0.54
CA MET A 157 -2.73 -7.21 1.49
C MET A 157 -1.30 -7.23 2.04
N ASN A 158 -0.72 -6.05 2.26
CA ASN A 158 0.66 -5.93 2.73
C ASN A 158 0.82 -6.53 4.13
N HIS A 159 1.74 -7.49 4.23
CA HIS A 159 2.11 -8.21 5.43
C HIS A 159 3.65 -8.27 5.48
N PRO A 160 4.33 -7.91 6.58
CA PRO A 160 5.80 -7.84 6.59
C PRO A 160 6.43 -9.23 6.62
N TYR A 161 5.87 -10.11 7.45
CA TYR A 161 6.38 -11.46 7.64
C TYR A 161 5.88 -12.40 6.55
N TYR A 162 6.76 -12.80 5.62
CA TYR A 162 6.40 -13.66 4.49
C TYR A 162 5.84 -15.02 4.94
N GLY A 163 6.43 -15.60 5.98
CA GLY A 163 5.98 -16.88 6.55
C GLY A 163 4.60 -16.83 7.22
N SER A 164 3.96 -15.66 7.30
CA SER A 164 2.56 -15.55 7.75
C SER A 164 1.55 -15.98 6.69
N PHE A 165 1.97 -16.24 5.44
CA PHE A 165 1.08 -16.57 4.34
C PHE A 165 0.00 -15.51 4.08
N GLY A 166 0.28 -14.25 4.45
CA GLY A 166 -0.67 -13.15 4.35
C GLY A 166 -1.57 -12.92 5.56
N TYR A 167 -1.53 -13.80 6.58
CA TYR A 167 -2.42 -13.69 7.74
C TYR A 167 -2.04 -12.58 8.72
N HIS A 168 -0.78 -12.13 8.74
CA HIS A 168 -0.31 -11.05 9.61
C HIS A 168 -0.25 -9.72 8.85
N VAL A 169 -1.41 -9.20 8.46
CA VAL A 169 -1.53 -7.92 7.72
C VAL A 169 -1.04 -6.76 8.58
N SER A 170 -0.20 -5.88 8.01
CA SER A 170 0.25 -4.65 8.66
C SER A 170 -0.32 -3.39 8.01
N ASN A 171 -0.51 -3.39 6.68
CA ASN A 171 -1.01 -2.22 5.94
C ASN A 171 -2.18 -2.65 5.04
N PHE A 172 -3.40 -2.47 5.54
CA PHE A 172 -4.64 -3.00 4.95
C PHE A 172 -4.98 -2.43 3.56
N PHE A 173 -4.52 -1.22 3.26
CA PHE A 173 -4.78 -0.54 1.99
C PHE A 173 -3.62 -0.60 1.00
N SER A 174 -2.50 -1.22 1.40
CA SER A 174 -1.36 -1.45 0.52
C SER A 174 -1.39 -2.88 0.02
N ILE A 175 -1.05 -3.06 -1.25
CA ILE A 175 -0.69 -4.39 -1.75
C ILE A 175 0.66 -4.84 -1.16
N ALA A 176 0.92 -6.15 -1.16
CA ALA A 176 2.23 -6.69 -0.86
C ALA A 176 3.23 -6.32 -1.98
N SER A 177 4.09 -5.34 -1.72
CA SER A 177 5.01 -4.74 -2.70
C SER A 177 6.04 -5.71 -3.28
N ARG A 178 6.35 -6.79 -2.55
CA ARG A 178 7.22 -7.88 -3.01
C ARG A 178 6.76 -8.54 -4.32
N PHE A 179 5.47 -8.43 -4.67
CA PHE A 179 4.92 -8.97 -5.91
C PHE A 179 4.92 -7.96 -7.07
N GLY A 180 5.24 -6.68 -6.81
CA GLY A 180 5.21 -5.59 -7.78
C GLY A 180 4.46 -4.35 -7.27
N THR A 181 4.00 -3.54 -8.21
CA THR A 181 3.39 -2.23 -7.96
C THR A 181 1.87 -2.25 -8.15
N PRO A 182 1.12 -1.32 -7.52
CA PRO A 182 -0.27 -1.10 -7.87
C PRO A 182 -0.32 -0.50 -9.26
N PHE A 183 -0.91 -1.21 -10.22
CA PHE A 183 -0.98 -0.77 -11.61
C PHE A 183 -1.71 0.58 -11.78
#